data_AF-A0A1Z1WQT7-F1
#
_entry.id   AF-A0A1Z1WQT7-F1
#
_cell.length_a   1.000
_cell.length_b   1.000
_cell.length_c   1.000
_cell.angle_alpha   90.00
_cell.angle_beta   90.00
_cell.angle_gamma   90.00
#
_symmetry.space_group_name_H-M   'P 1'
#
loop_
_entity.id
_entity.type
_entity.pdbx_description
1 polymer ?
#
loop_
_entity_poly.entity_id
_entity_poly.type
_entity_poly.pdbx_seq_one_letter_code
_entity_poly.pdbx_strand_id
1 'polypeptide(L)' 'MDQYYAREDGAGDGAEMYDIDSFTMVQLVLYLEDKFNIVILEELHGFSGGDFDAFADFVAAAGQENDAA' A
#
# COMPACT_ATOMS: atom_id res chain seq x y z
N MET A 1 7.05 -14.38 -27.77
CA MET A 1 6.07 -13.37 -27.32
C MET A 1 5.20 -14.10 -26.32
N ASP A 2 5.75 -14.29 -25.12
CA ASP A 2 5.13 -15.07 -24.07
C ASP A 2 3.95 -14.30 -23.49
N GLN A 3 2.83 -15.00 -23.41
CA GLN A 3 1.53 -14.48 -23.02
C GLN A 3 1.51 -14.27 -21.50
N TYR A 4 1.82 -13.05 -21.06
CA TYR A 4 1.58 -12.58 -19.70
C TYR A 4 0.12 -12.13 -19.51
N TYR A 5 -0.84 -12.85 -20.07
CA TYR A 5 -2.26 -12.60 -19.80
C TYR A 5 -2.77 -13.61 -18.76
N ALA A 6 -2.88 -13.09 -17.55
CA ALA A 6 -3.79 -13.44 -16.46
C ALA A 6 -4.16 -14.93 -16.33
N ARG A 7 -3.52 -15.60 -15.36
CA ARG A 7 -4.08 -16.79 -14.73
C ARG A 7 -5.22 -16.33 -13.81
N GLU A 8 -6.46 -16.50 -14.25
CA GLU A 8 -7.68 -16.21 -13.47
C GLU A 8 -7.95 -17.21 -12.32
N ASP A 9 -7.04 -18.14 -12.05
CA ASP A 9 -7.21 -19.22 -11.05
C ASP A 9 -6.39 -19.01 -9.76
N GLY A 10 -6.14 -17.75 -9.35
CA GLY A 10 -5.28 -17.46 -8.19
C GLY A 10 -5.61 -16.21 -7.38
N ALA A 11 -6.68 -15.47 -7.71
CA ALA A 11 -7.14 -14.33 -6.89
C ALA A 11 -7.97 -14.80 -5.68
N GLY A 12 -7.50 -15.85 -5.00
CA GLY A 12 -8.05 -16.33 -3.75
C GLY A 12 -7.12 -15.89 -2.63
N ASP A 13 -7.67 -15.12 -1.69
CA ASP A 13 -6.99 -14.33 -0.66
C ASP A 13 -6.23 -13.11 -1.19
N GLY A 14 -6.32 -12.00 -0.47
CA GLY A 14 -5.87 -10.67 -0.89
C GLY A 14 -4.43 -10.67 -1.43
N ALA A 15 -4.16 -9.81 -2.40
CA ALA A 15 -2.79 -9.63 -2.87
C ALA A 15 -1.89 -9.27 -1.68
N GLU A 16 -0.86 -10.07 -1.43
CA GLU A 16 0.02 -9.85 -0.30
C GLU A 16 0.98 -8.70 -0.61
N MET A 17 1.22 -7.80 0.35
CA MET A 17 2.15 -6.70 0.10
C MET A 17 3.60 -7.16 -0.05
N TYR A 18 3.95 -8.38 0.40
CA TYR A 18 5.31 -8.91 0.33
C TYR A 18 5.78 -9.17 -1.12
N ASP A 19 4.85 -9.27 -2.07
CA ASP A 19 5.16 -9.40 -3.50
C ASP A 19 5.65 -8.09 -4.13
N ILE A 20 5.45 -6.95 -3.45
CA ILE A 20 5.90 -5.64 -3.90
C ILE A 20 7.36 -5.45 -3.49
N ASP A 21 8.21 -5.08 -4.46
CA ASP A 21 9.58 -4.72 -4.13
C ASP A 21 9.63 -3.45 -3.26
N SER A 22 10.67 -3.35 -2.41
CA SER A 22 10.79 -2.27 -1.44
C SER A 22 10.86 -0.87 -2.07
N PHE A 23 11.35 -0.75 -3.31
CA PHE A 23 11.37 0.53 -4.01
C PHE A 23 9.96 0.91 -4.49
N THR A 24 9.23 -0.02 -5.10
CA THR A 24 7.83 0.16 -5.51
C THR A 24 6.94 0.48 -4.30
N MET A 25 7.19 -0.13 -3.14
CA MET A 25 6.49 0.21 -1.90
C MET A 25 6.73 1.68 -1.49
N VAL A 26 7.98 2.14 -1.51
CA VAL A 26 8.29 3.55 -1.22
C VAL A 26 7.62 4.49 -2.24
N GLN A 27 7.63 4.15 -3.53
CA GLN A 27 6.96 4.95 -4.55
C GLN A 27 5.44 5.04 -4.32
N LEU A 28 4.82 3.93 -3.95
CA LEU A 28 3.40 3.88 -3.61
C LEU A 28 3.09 4.80 -2.43
N VAL A 29 3.89 4.74 -1.37
CA VAL A 29 3.71 5.58 -0.18
C VAL A 29 3.86 7.07 -0.52
N LEU A 30 4.92 7.46 -1.23
CA LEU A 30 5.15 8.85 -1.66
C LEU A 30 3.99 9.38 -2.54
N TYR A 31 3.43 8.53 -3.40
CA TYR A 31 2.26 8.90 -4.20
C TYR A 31 1.01 9.15 -3.34
N LEU A 32 0.80 8.34 -2.30
CA LEU A 32 -0.34 8.48 -1.39
C LEU A 32 -0.20 9.74 -0.52
N GLU A 33 1.01 10.03 -0.05
CA GLU A 33 1.32 11.27 0.67
C GLU A 33 0.96 12.50 -0.15
N ASP A 34 1.43 12.58 -1.41
CA ASP A 34 1.10 13.69 -2.31
C ASP A 34 -0.41 13.78 -2.59
N LYS A 35 -1.05 12.64 -2.86
CA LYS A 35 -2.46 12.61 -3.25
C LYS A 35 -3.43 12.98 -2.13
N PHE A 36 -3.14 12.54 -0.92
CA PHE A 36 -3.99 12.77 0.25
C PHE A 36 -3.45 13.87 1.16
N ASN A 37 -2.34 14.51 0.77
CA ASN A 37 -1.64 15.53 1.55
C ASN A 37 -1.29 15.06 2.98
N ILE A 38 -0.96 13.78 3.16
CA ILE A 38 -0.59 13.13 4.43
C ILE A 38 0.92 12.89 4.50
N VAL A 39 1.45 12.57 5.68
CA VAL A 39 2.85 12.19 5.89
C VAL A 39 2.89 10.88 6.67
N ILE A 40 3.30 9.78 6.02
CA ILE A 40 3.24 8.41 6.54
C ILE A 40 4.50 7.58 6.25
N LEU A 41 5.39 8.07 5.38
CA LEU A 41 6.62 7.38 5.02
C LEU A 41 7.53 7.16 6.22
N GLU A 42 7.59 8.14 7.12
CA GLU A 42 8.36 8.04 8.36
C GLU A 42 7.75 7.00 9.30
N GLU A 43 6.44 6.80 9.29
CA GLU A 43 5.74 5.84 10.17
C GLU A 43 5.76 4.41 9.62
N LEU A 44 6.14 4.24 8.35
CA LEU A 44 6.18 2.95 7.66
C LEU A 44 7.11 1.93 8.34
N HIS A 45 8.11 2.37 9.10
CA HIS A 45 8.97 1.47 9.88
C HIS A 45 8.21 0.69 10.97
N GLY A 46 7.08 1.23 11.44
CA GLY A 46 6.17 0.56 12.38
C GLY A 46 5.18 -0.38 11.69
N PHE A 47 5.06 -0.31 10.35
CA PHE A 47 4.18 -1.16 9.57
C PHE A 47 4.91 -2.46 9.18
N SER A 48 4.71 -3.50 9.99
CA SER A 48 5.20 -4.84 9.66
C SER A 48 4.19 -5.56 8.77
N GLY A 49 4.37 -5.42 7.45
CA GLY A 49 3.72 -6.12 6.33
C GLY A 49 2.44 -6.92 6.61
N GLY A 50 1.35 -6.51 5.95
CA GLY A 50 0.07 -7.22 5.86
C GLY A 50 -0.41 -7.35 4.41
N ASP A 51 -1.69 -7.63 4.23
CA ASP A 51 -2.37 -7.49 2.94
C ASP A 51 -2.58 -6.01 2.58
N PHE A 52 -3.04 -5.74 1.36
CA PHE A 52 -3.39 -4.38 0.94
C PHE A 52 -4.48 -3.75 1.80
N ASP A 53 -5.37 -4.54 2.41
CA ASP A 53 -6.46 -4.03 3.24
C ASP A 53 -5.90 -3.41 4.53
N ALA A 54 -4.98 -4.09 5.22
CA ALA A 54 -4.30 -3.54 6.39
C ALA A 54 -3.50 -2.27 6.06
N PHE A 55 -2.91 -2.20 4.87
CA PHE A 55 -2.21 -0.99 4.41
C PHE A 55 -3.17 0.15 4.08
N ALA A 56 -4.31 -0.15 3.45
CA ALA A 56 -5.35 0.85 3.18
C ALA A 56 -5.92 1.43 4.47
N ASP A 57 -6.16 0.60 5.49
CA ASP A 57 -6.62 1.04 6.81
C ASP A 57 -5.58 1.96 7.48
N PHE A 58 -4.29 1.62 7.39
CA PHE A 58 -3.20 2.46 7.89
C PHE A 58 -3.18 3.85 7.22
N VAL A 59 -3.29 3.89 5.88
CA VAL A 59 -3.32 5.15 5.11
C VAL A 59 -4.57 5.97 5.44
N ALA A 60 -5.73 5.32 5.57
CA ALA A 60 -6.99 5.98 5.89
C ALA A 60 -6.98 6.61 7.27
N ALA A 61 -6.40 5.93 8.27
CA ALA A 61 -6.25 6.47 9.62
C ALA A 61 -5.42 7.76 9.63
N ALA A 62 -4.28 7.78 8.91
CA ALA A 62 -3.44 8.98 8.79
C ALA A 62 -4.18 10.13 8.10
N GLY A 63 -5.01 9.85 7.10
CA GLY A 63 -5.88 10.84 6.46
C GLY A 63 -6.88 11.47 7.42
N GLN A 64 -7.49 10.68 8.31
CA GLN A 64 -8.46 11.17 9.28
C GLN A 64 -7.82 12.06 10.37
N GLU A 65 -6.62 11.73 10.82
CA GLU A 65 -5.89 12.56 11.79
C GLU A 65 -5.52 13.93 11.21
N ASN A 66 -5.18 13.98 9.92
CA ASN A 66 -4.83 15.21 9.23
C ASN A 66 -6.05 16.11 8.95
N ASP A 67 -7.21 15.54 8.61
CA ASP A 67 -8.47 16.28 8.47
C ASP A 67 -8.98 16.86 9.80
N ALA A 68 -8.56 16.30 10.93
CA ALA A 68 -8.95 16.73 12.27
C ALA A 68 -8.03 17.81 12.88
N ALA A 69 -6.90 18.12 12.22
CA ALA A 69 -5.88 19.09 12.66
C ALA A 69 -6.05 20.47 11.98
#